data_AF-A0A402AYS9-F1
#
_entry.id   AF-A0A402AYS9-F1
#
_cell.length_a   1.000
_cell.length_b   1.000
_cell.length_c   1.000
_cell.angle_alpha   90.00
_cell.angle_beta   90.00
_cell.angle_gamma   90.00
#
_symmetry.space_group_name_H-M   'P 1'
#
loop_
_entity.id
_entity.type
_entity.pdbx_description
1 polymer ?
#
loop_
_entity_poly.entity_id
_entity_poly.type
_entity_poly.pdbx_seq_one_letter_code
_entity_poly.pdbx_strand_id
1 'polypeptide(L)'
;MFIRCLVLFLMAACLLLVTGIVSAPSTYAAVATHATGPYGPDTCLTGYVWREAFTGDHVCVTPQRRTQVAFDNSQAYYRTNPYGGPYGKDTCRNGYVWREAGPDDHVCVTPDERTLVAQENQQAPYRYQS
;
A
#
# COMPACT_ATOMS: atom_id res chain seq x y z
N MET A 1 -79.35 -29.32 5.55
CA MET A 1 -78.24 -28.48 6.04
C MET A 1 -78.81 -27.52 7.06
N PHE A 2 -78.61 -27.88 8.33
CA PHE A 2 -79.12 -27.27 9.55
C PHE A 2 -78.51 -25.86 9.74
N ILE A 3 -79.35 -24.82 9.87
CA ILE A 3 -79.68 -24.14 11.13
C ILE A 3 -78.56 -23.23 11.67
N ARG A 4 -78.79 -21.92 11.50
CA ARG A 4 -78.70 -20.80 12.47
C ARG A 4 -77.76 -20.97 13.70
N CYS A 5 -76.84 -20.02 13.86
CA CYS A 5 -76.35 -19.46 15.15
C CYS A 5 -75.42 -18.28 14.81
N LEU A 6 -75.86 -17.03 14.65
CA LEU A 6 -76.27 -16.10 15.72
C LEU A 6 -75.50 -16.29 17.04
N VAL A 7 -74.29 -15.74 17.13
CA VAL A 7 -73.66 -15.25 18.38
C VAL A 7 -72.70 -14.11 17.97
N LEU A 8 -73.18 -12.89 17.72
CA LEU A 8 -73.01 -11.76 18.66
C LEU A 8 -72.22 -12.13 19.92
N PHE A 9 -71.07 -11.51 20.18
CA PHE A 9 -70.76 -10.82 21.45
C PHE A 9 -69.25 -10.55 21.62
N LEU A 10 -68.94 -9.27 21.90
CA LEU A 10 -67.99 -8.79 22.92
C LEU A 10 -66.52 -9.24 22.85
N MET A 11 -65.61 -8.30 22.63
CA MET A 11 -64.88 -7.62 23.73
C MET A 11 -63.76 -6.75 23.16
N ALA A 12 -63.65 -5.57 23.76
CA ALA A 12 -62.62 -4.59 23.53
C ALA A 12 -61.23 -5.04 24.03
N ALA A 13 -60.21 -4.45 23.42
CA ALA A 13 -58.91 -4.07 23.99
C ALA A 13 -58.07 -5.14 24.73
N CYS A 14 -56.97 -5.57 24.09
CA CYS A 14 -55.76 -6.03 24.76
C CYS A 14 -54.60 -5.81 23.77
N LEU A 15 -53.89 -4.69 23.82
CA LEU A 15 -52.74 -4.40 24.69
C LEU A 15 -51.52 -4.25 23.79
N LEU A 16 -51.14 -2.99 23.56
CA LEU A 16 -49.79 -2.48 23.29
C LEU A 16 -48.74 -3.54 22.93
N LEU A 17 -48.60 -3.84 21.63
CA LEU A 17 -47.40 -4.51 21.14
C LEU A 17 -46.29 -3.46 21.01
N VAL A 18 -45.56 -3.35 22.12
CA VAL A 18 -44.10 -3.24 22.20
C VAL A 18 -43.48 -2.37 21.10
N THR A 19 -43.20 -1.13 21.49
CA THR A 19 -42.19 -0.23 20.95
C THR A 19 -41.15 -0.95 20.08
N GLY A 20 -41.19 -0.68 18.78
CA GLY A 20 -40.12 -1.05 17.87
C GLY A 20 -38.83 -0.41 18.35
N ILE A 21 -37.93 -1.24 18.88
CA ILE A 21 -36.55 -0.84 19.12
C ILE A 21 -35.93 -0.70 17.74
N VAL A 22 -35.88 0.53 17.23
CA VAL A 22 -35.04 0.90 16.09
C VAL A 22 -33.60 0.63 16.51
N SER A 23 -33.07 -0.52 16.14
CA SER A 23 -31.64 -0.80 16.22
C SER A 23 -30.93 0.15 15.25
N ALA A 24 -30.41 1.24 15.78
CA ALA A 24 -29.50 2.10 15.04
C ALA A 24 -28.33 1.25 14.52
N PRO A 25 -27.99 1.30 13.21
CA PRO A 25 -26.76 0.68 12.75
C PRO A 25 -25.60 1.45 13.40
N SER A 26 -24.92 0.83 14.36
CA SER A 26 -23.67 1.35 14.88
C SER A 26 -22.68 1.42 13.73
N THR A 27 -22.46 2.62 13.18
CA THR A 27 -21.30 2.92 12.34
C THR A 27 -20.09 2.99 13.25
N TYR A 28 -19.60 1.84 13.70
CA TYR A 28 -18.23 1.74 14.18
C TYR A 28 -17.34 1.95 12.97
N ALA A 29 -16.87 3.19 12.78
CA ALA A 29 -15.74 3.45 11.92
C ALA A 29 -14.57 2.63 12.49
N ALA A 30 -14.12 1.62 11.75
CA ALA A 30 -12.87 0.95 12.05
C ALA A 30 -11.77 2.01 11.94
N VAL A 31 -11.24 2.45 13.07
CA VAL A 31 -10.00 3.22 13.09
C VAL A 31 -8.94 2.23 12.64
N ALA A 32 -8.50 2.33 11.39
CA ALA A 32 -7.30 1.65 10.95
C ALA A 32 -6.16 2.20 11.82
N THR A 33 -5.67 1.40 12.76
CA THR A 33 -4.42 1.70 13.48
C THR A 33 -3.30 1.56 12.46
N HIS A 34 -3.11 2.60 11.65
CA HIS A 34 -1.97 2.71 10.76
C HIS A 34 -0.71 2.78 11.62
N ALA A 35 0.27 1.94 11.29
CA ALA A 35 1.60 1.82 11.89
C ALA A 35 1.70 1.10 13.23
N THR A 36 1.77 -0.22 13.20
CA THR A 36 2.10 -1.03 14.38
C THR A 36 3.61 -1.01 14.73
N GLY A 37 4.46 -0.43 13.87
CA GLY A 37 5.90 -0.46 14.00
C GLY A 37 6.57 0.86 14.42
N PRO A 38 7.83 0.81 14.89
CA PRO A 38 8.58 1.98 15.40
C PRO A 38 8.81 3.10 14.38
N TYR A 39 8.66 2.83 13.08
CA TYR A 39 8.89 3.79 12.00
C TYR A 39 7.62 4.14 11.21
N GLY A 40 6.45 4.04 11.85
CA GLY A 40 5.21 4.38 11.15
C GLY A 40 4.78 3.29 10.15
N PRO A 41 3.97 3.65 9.14
CA PRO A 41 3.47 2.72 8.13
C PRO A 41 4.56 2.07 7.28
N ASP A 42 5.74 2.71 7.23
CA ASP A 42 6.88 2.25 6.46
C ASP A 42 7.78 1.29 7.25
N THR A 43 7.36 0.85 8.45
CA THR A 43 8.15 -0.12 9.23
C THR A 43 8.29 -1.42 8.45
N CYS A 44 9.53 -1.86 8.16
CA CYS A 44 9.76 -3.12 7.46
C CYS A 44 9.51 -4.36 8.32
N LEU A 45 9.01 -5.44 7.71
CA LEU A 45 8.98 -6.77 8.34
C LEU A 45 10.37 -7.21 8.80
N THR A 46 10.43 -8.06 9.83
CA THR A 46 11.70 -8.65 10.31
C THR A 46 12.46 -9.31 9.15
N GLY A 47 13.75 -8.95 9.02
CA GLY A 47 14.62 -9.43 7.93
C GLY A 47 14.65 -8.52 6.70
N TYR A 48 13.83 -7.47 6.67
CA TYR A 48 13.85 -6.43 5.65
C TYR A 48 14.36 -5.10 6.22
N VAL A 49 14.89 -4.26 5.33
CA VAL A 49 15.38 -2.91 5.62
C VAL A 49 14.94 -1.96 4.51
N TRP A 50 14.87 -0.66 4.79
CA TRP A 50 14.67 0.34 3.74
C TRP A 50 15.76 0.25 2.68
N ARG A 51 15.34 0.30 1.42
CA ARG A 51 16.21 0.18 0.26
C ARG A 51 17.12 1.38 0.08
N GLU A 52 16.63 2.58 0.40
CA GLU A 52 17.41 3.83 0.35
C GLU A 52 18.01 4.13 -1.04
N ALA A 53 17.24 3.90 -2.11
CA ALA A 53 17.64 4.27 -3.46
C ALA A 53 17.89 5.78 -3.61
N PHE A 54 17.08 6.59 -2.92
CA PHE A 54 17.19 8.03 -2.80
C PHE A 54 16.60 8.48 -1.46
N THR A 55 16.71 9.77 -1.14
CA THR A 55 16.13 10.31 0.11
C THR A 55 14.62 10.13 0.12
N GLY A 56 14.10 9.39 1.10
CA GLY A 56 12.68 9.08 1.24
C GLY A 56 12.24 7.76 0.59
N ASP A 57 13.16 6.98 0.00
CA ASP A 57 12.85 5.63 -0.48
C ASP A 57 12.82 4.62 0.69
N HIS A 58 11.62 4.41 1.22
CA HIS A 58 11.37 3.45 2.30
C HIS A 58 10.88 2.08 1.80
N VAL A 59 10.99 1.77 0.51
CA VAL A 59 10.67 0.43 0.00
C VAL A 59 11.48 -0.62 0.75
N CYS A 60 10.80 -1.58 1.38
CA CYS A 60 11.46 -2.62 2.14
C CYS A 60 12.06 -3.71 1.21
N VAL A 61 13.35 -3.98 1.37
CA VAL A 61 14.12 -4.99 0.62
C VAL A 61 15.02 -5.79 1.57
N THR A 62 15.68 -6.83 1.06
CA THR A 62 16.69 -7.55 1.86
C THR A 62 17.94 -6.69 2.08
N PRO A 63 18.73 -6.94 3.14
CA PRO A 63 19.99 -6.22 3.35
C PRO A 63 20.96 -6.28 2.16
N GLN A 64 21.02 -7.40 1.46
CA GLN A 64 21.85 -7.57 0.26
C GLN A 64 21.40 -6.65 -0.87
N ARG A 65 20.09 -6.47 -1.04
CA ARG A 65 19.52 -5.57 -2.03
C ARG A 65 19.81 -4.10 -1.72
N ARG A 66 19.70 -3.69 -0.44
CA ARG A 66 20.14 -2.35 0.01
C ARG A 66 21.62 -2.10 -0.34
N THR A 67 22.50 -3.08 -0.12
CA THR A 67 23.92 -2.97 -0.49
C THR A 67 24.13 -2.79 -1.99
N GLN A 68 23.40 -3.53 -2.83
CA GLN A 68 23.49 -3.37 -4.29
C GLN A 68 23.00 -1.99 -4.73
N VAL A 69 21.89 -1.51 -4.17
CA VAL A 69 21.35 -0.17 -4.44
C VAL A 69 22.32 0.93 -4.04
N ALA A 70 22.99 0.78 -2.89
CA ALA A 70 24.04 1.70 -2.46
C ALA A 70 25.25 1.68 -3.43
N PHE A 71 25.61 0.51 -3.95
CA PHE A 71 26.61 0.41 -5.00
C PHE A 71 26.15 1.14 -6.27
N ASP A 72 24.92 0.97 -6.72
CA ASP A 72 24.40 1.67 -7.89
C ASP A 72 24.41 3.19 -7.73
N ASN A 73 24.07 3.69 -6.53
CA ASN A 73 24.21 5.11 -6.19
C ASN A 73 25.66 5.59 -6.31
N SER A 74 26.63 4.79 -5.85
CA SER A 74 28.06 5.12 -5.98
C SER A 74 28.54 5.19 -7.44
N GLN A 75 27.86 4.48 -8.35
CA GLN A 75 28.21 4.42 -9.77
C GLN A 75 27.49 5.47 -10.62
N ALA A 76 26.55 6.24 -10.05
CA ALA A 76 25.72 7.19 -10.79
C ALA A 76 26.55 8.12 -11.70
N TYR A 77 27.60 8.74 -11.15
CA TYR A 77 28.51 9.61 -11.91
C TYR A 77 29.14 8.93 -13.12
N TYR A 78 29.53 7.66 -12.99
CA TYR A 78 30.19 6.91 -14.06
C TYR A 78 29.22 6.43 -15.14
N ARG A 79 27.95 6.24 -14.81
CA ARG A 79 26.93 5.69 -15.72
C ARG A 79 26.08 6.75 -16.41
N THR A 80 26.07 7.98 -15.89
CA THR A 80 25.49 9.15 -16.55
C THR A 80 26.44 9.70 -17.62
N ASN A 81 25.89 10.20 -18.73
CA ASN A 81 26.66 10.86 -19.78
C ASN A 81 27.10 12.26 -19.30
N PRO A 82 28.41 12.54 -19.18
CA PRO A 82 28.90 13.81 -18.66
C PRO A 82 28.60 15.00 -19.57
N TYR A 83 28.27 14.75 -20.84
CA TYR A 83 27.87 15.80 -21.79
C TYR A 83 26.35 15.96 -21.88
N GLY A 84 25.58 15.26 -21.04
CA GLY A 84 24.12 15.19 -21.16
C GLY A 84 23.66 14.46 -22.42
N GLY A 85 22.45 14.76 -22.88
CA GLY A 85 21.90 14.18 -24.10
C GLY A 85 20.40 14.44 -24.26
N PRO A 86 19.66 13.57 -24.99
CA PRO A 86 18.24 13.78 -25.30
C PRO A 86 17.33 13.97 -24.07
N TYR A 87 17.75 13.48 -22.90
CA TYR A 87 17.03 13.59 -21.63
C TYR A 87 17.71 14.56 -20.64
N GLY A 88 18.51 15.50 -21.16
CA GLY A 88 19.22 16.49 -20.35
C GLY A 88 20.41 15.91 -19.58
N LYS A 89 20.73 16.51 -18.43
CA LYS A 89 21.92 16.19 -17.61
C LYS A 89 21.93 14.75 -17.08
N ASP A 90 20.76 14.14 -16.93
CA ASP A 90 20.61 12.80 -16.37
C ASP A 90 20.61 11.71 -17.46
N THR A 91 20.89 12.06 -18.72
CA THR A 91 20.97 11.09 -19.82
C THR A 91 21.98 9.99 -19.49
N CYS A 92 21.54 8.74 -19.50
CA CYS A 92 22.43 7.60 -19.28
C CYS A 92 23.39 7.37 -20.46
N ARG A 93 24.56 6.80 -20.16
CA ARG A 93 25.46 6.26 -21.19
C ARG A 93 24.81 5.06 -21.89
N ASN A 94 25.27 4.76 -23.11
CA ASN A 94 24.82 3.58 -23.86
C ASN A 94 24.96 2.30 -23.00
N GLY A 95 23.90 1.49 -22.98
CA GLY A 95 23.83 0.27 -22.17
C GLY A 95 23.24 0.44 -20.77
N TYR A 96 22.98 1.68 -20.35
CA TYR A 96 22.32 1.98 -19.08
C TYR A 96 20.97 2.66 -19.28
N VAL A 97 20.09 2.51 -18.30
CA VAL A 97 18.75 3.11 -18.24
C VAL A 97 18.50 3.68 -16.84
N TRP A 98 17.57 4.62 -16.68
CA TRP A 98 17.15 5.06 -15.35
C TRP A 98 16.60 3.89 -14.54
N ARG A 99 17.01 3.80 -13.28
CA ARG A 99 16.61 2.75 -12.34
C ARG A 99 15.13 2.82 -12.01
N GLU A 100 14.57 4.02 -11.93
CA GLU A 100 13.15 4.27 -11.67
C GLU A 100 12.67 3.64 -10.35
N ALA A 101 13.50 3.73 -9.30
CA ALA A 101 13.07 3.36 -7.94
C ALA A 101 11.89 4.21 -7.47
N GLY A 102 11.81 5.45 -7.96
CA GLY A 102 10.68 6.37 -7.85
C GLY A 102 10.67 7.33 -9.05
N PRO A 103 9.69 8.26 -9.11
CA PRO A 103 9.51 9.16 -10.24
C PRO A 103 10.73 10.05 -10.56
N ASP A 104 11.50 10.43 -9.54
CA ASP A 104 12.65 11.32 -9.66
C ASP A 104 14.00 10.57 -9.62
N ASP A 105 13.99 9.23 -9.59
CA ASP A 105 15.20 8.42 -9.51
C ASP A 105 15.80 8.16 -10.89
N HIS A 106 16.65 9.09 -11.33
CA HIS A 106 17.40 9.00 -12.58
C HIS A 106 18.79 8.35 -12.45
N VAL A 107 19.07 7.61 -11.37
CA VAL A 107 20.32 6.83 -11.26
C VAL A 107 20.37 5.82 -12.41
N CYS A 108 21.45 5.86 -13.18
CA CYS A 108 21.64 4.96 -14.32
C CYS A 108 22.12 3.57 -13.86
N VAL A 109 21.39 2.53 -14.26
CA VAL A 109 21.66 1.12 -13.95
C VAL A 109 21.50 0.25 -15.20
N THR A 110 21.79 -1.04 -15.10
CA THR A 110 21.54 -1.98 -16.21
C THR A 110 20.04 -2.20 -16.41
N PRO A 111 19.58 -2.61 -17.61
CA PRO A 111 18.18 -2.97 -17.83
C PRO A 111 17.64 -4.05 -16.87
N ASP A 112 18.49 -5.02 -16.52
CA ASP A 112 18.13 -6.07 -15.57
C ASP A 112 17.90 -5.52 -14.16
N GLU A 113 18.76 -4.60 -13.70
CA GLU A 113 18.61 -3.96 -12.38
C GLU A 113 17.34 -3.09 -12.33
N ARG A 114 17.01 -2.36 -13.41
CA ARG A 114 15.72 -1.64 -13.51
C ARG A 114 14.54 -2.61 -13.39
N THR A 115 14.64 -3.79 -14.00
CA THR A 115 13.60 -4.82 -13.91
C THR A 115 13.44 -5.35 -12.48
N LEU A 116 14.54 -5.57 -11.77
CA LEU A 116 14.51 -5.96 -10.35
C LEU A 116 13.91 -4.86 -9.47
N VAL A 117 14.29 -3.61 -9.68
CA VAL A 117 13.72 -2.46 -8.96
C VAL A 117 12.21 -2.34 -9.17
N ALA A 118 11.73 -2.56 -10.39
CA ALA A 118 10.30 -2.58 -10.67
C ALA A 118 9.57 -3.69 -9.89
N GLN A 119 10.18 -4.87 -9.75
CA GLN A 119 9.64 -5.96 -8.94
C GLN A 119 9.64 -5.61 -7.44
N GLU A 120 10.70 -4.96 -6.94
CA GLU A 120 10.75 -4.47 -5.55
C GLU A 120 9.62 -3.48 -5.26
N ASN A 121 9.37 -2.54 -6.17
CA ASN A 121 8.28 -1.57 -6.05
C ASN A 121 6.91 -2.27 -6.02
N GLN A 122 6.69 -3.30 -6.86
CA GLN A 122 5.46 -4.09 -6.84
C GLN A 122 5.28 -4.90 -5.55
N GLN A 123 6.39 -5.35 -4.95
CA GLN A 123 6.38 -6.17 -3.74
C GLN A 123 6.31 -5.34 -2.45
N ALA A 124 6.53 -4.03 -2.54
CA ALA A 124 6.57 -3.13 -1.39
C ALA A 124 5.39 -3.33 -0.41
N PRO A 125 4.11 -3.39 -0.86
CA PRO A 125 2.97 -3.54 0.04
C PRO A 125 3.01 -4.79 0.94
N TYR A 126 3.76 -5.82 0.55
CA TYR A 126 3.83 -7.11 1.27
C TYR A 126 5.04 -7.20 2.23
N ARG A 127 5.82 -6.12 2.37
CA ARG A 127 7.07 -6.11 3.14
C ARG A 127 7.08 -5.11 4.31
N TYR A 128 5.97 -4.43 4.53
CA TYR A 128 5.74 -3.58 5.69
C TYR A 128 5.06 -4.37 6.82
N GLN A 129 5.34 -3.99 8.07
CA GLN A 129 4.60 -4.44 9.24
C GLN A 129 3.20 -3.80 9.19
N SER A 130 2.19 -4.67 9.18
CA SER A 130 0.78 -4.31 9.25
C SER A 130 0.37 -3.88 10.66
#